data_AF-A0A800JDJ3-F1
#
_entry.id   AF-A0A800JDJ3-F1
#
_cell.length_a   1.000
_cell.length_b   1.000
_cell.length_c   1.000
_cell.angle_alpha   90.00
_cell.angle_beta   90.00
_cell.angle_gamma   90.00
#
_symmetry.space_group_name_H-M   'P 1'
#
loop_
_entity.id
_entity.type
_entity.pdbx_description
1 polymer ?
#
loop_
_entity_poly.entity_id
_entity_poly.type
_entity_poly.pdbx_seq_one_letter_code
_entity_poly.pdbx_strand_id
1 'polypeptide(L)'
;PATVDSVNERIHFLKMEGKEVYKNAVNAMTAAAKEVLETSGLSIEDIQCIIPHQANQRIISAIGSRLGAREDQVFVNLEKYGNTSAASVAVALDEALQTGKIKRGDKILIIAFGAGLTWGATILEW
;
A
#
# COMPACT_ATOMS: atom_id res chain seq x y z
N PRO A 1 3.74 -20.70 -21.79
CA PRO A 1 2.94 -21.95 -21.89
C PRO A 1 3.55 -23.02 -21.00
N ALA A 2 2.74 -23.92 -20.44
CA ALA A 2 3.27 -25.03 -19.64
C ALA A 2 4.03 -26.03 -20.53
N THR A 3 5.20 -26.45 -20.06
CA THR A 3 6.09 -27.47 -20.65
C THR A 3 6.56 -28.38 -19.52
N VAL A 4 7.05 -29.58 -19.84
CA VAL A 4 7.63 -30.50 -18.85
C VAL A 4 8.72 -29.79 -18.03
N ASP A 5 9.63 -29.08 -18.71
CA ASP A 5 10.72 -28.36 -18.05
C ASP A 5 10.20 -27.23 -17.15
N SER A 6 9.26 -26.41 -17.62
CA SER A 6 8.74 -25.29 -16.80
C SER A 6 7.95 -25.74 -15.56
N VAL A 7 7.33 -26.91 -15.61
CA VAL A 7 6.69 -27.54 -14.44
C VAL A 7 7.73 -28.09 -13.48
N ASN A 8 8.73 -28.83 -14.00
CA ASN A 8 9.83 -29.38 -13.19
C ASN A 8 10.63 -28.27 -12.49
N GLU A 9 10.90 -27.17 -13.19
CA GLU A 9 11.61 -26.00 -12.68
C GLU A 9 10.72 -25.02 -11.88
N ARG A 10 9.42 -25.34 -11.74
CA ARG A 10 8.47 -24.57 -10.94
C ARG A 10 8.42 -23.10 -11.35
N ILE A 11 8.49 -22.82 -12.65
CA ILE A 11 8.53 -21.45 -13.19
C ILE A 11 7.17 -20.74 -13.00
N HIS A 12 6.09 -21.50 -12.89
CA HIS A 12 4.72 -20.99 -12.72
C HIS A 12 4.39 -20.49 -11.31
N PHE A 13 5.29 -20.69 -10.34
CA PHE A 13 5.12 -20.16 -8.99
C PHE A 13 5.62 -18.73 -8.90
N LEU A 14 5.00 -17.94 -8.02
CA LEU A 14 5.50 -16.62 -7.66
C LEU A 14 6.90 -16.75 -7.05
N LYS A 15 7.88 -16.07 -7.64
CA LYS A 15 9.24 -15.95 -7.10
C LYS A 15 9.48 -14.47 -6.77
N MET A 16 10.09 -14.20 -5.62
CA MET A 16 10.27 -12.83 -5.13
C MET A 16 11.59 -12.66 -4.41
N GLU A 17 12.40 -11.70 -4.86
CA GLU A 17 13.60 -11.23 -4.18
C GLU A 17 13.21 -10.22 -3.08
N GLY A 18 12.77 -10.74 -1.93
CA GLY A 18 12.10 -9.95 -0.89
C GLY A 18 12.89 -8.73 -0.37
N LYS A 19 14.22 -8.82 -0.30
CA LYS A 19 15.08 -7.70 0.15
C LYS A 19 15.07 -6.53 -0.83
N GLU A 20 15.22 -6.82 -2.12
CA GLU A 20 15.19 -5.79 -3.16
C GLU A 20 13.78 -5.24 -3.35
N VAL A 21 12.77 -6.10 -3.30
CA VAL A 21 11.36 -5.68 -3.34
C VAL A 21 11.03 -4.75 -2.18
N TYR A 22 11.46 -5.07 -0.96
CA TYR A 22 11.26 -4.20 0.20
C TYR A 22 11.85 -2.80 -0.01
N LYS A 23 13.11 -2.72 -0.44
CA LYS A 23 13.80 -1.44 -0.63
C LYS A 23 13.10 -0.58 -1.68
N ASN A 24 12.75 -1.19 -2.82
CA ASN A 24 12.06 -0.49 -3.91
C ASN A 24 10.66 -0.05 -3.48
N ALA A 25 9.90 -0.93 -2.81
CA ALA A 25 8.55 -0.64 -2.34
C ALA A 25 8.52 0.59 -1.41
N VAL A 26 9.37 0.62 -0.38
CA VAL A 26 9.38 1.74 0.57
C VAL A 26 9.79 3.04 -0.14
N ASN A 27 10.82 3.03 -0.99
CA ASN A 27 11.27 4.24 -1.69
C ASN A 27 10.21 4.76 -2.68
N ALA A 28 9.66 3.89 -3.52
CA ALA A 28 8.70 4.27 -4.56
C ALA A 28 7.38 4.76 -3.97
N MET A 29 6.81 4.05 -2.97
CA MET A 29 5.56 4.47 -2.35
C MET A 29 5.71 5.74 -1.54
N THR A 30 6.82 5.94 -0.82
CA THR A 30 7.08 7.21 -0.14
C THR A 30 7.20 8.37 -1.13
N ALA A 31 7.89 8.18 -2.25
CA ALA A 31 8.02 9.21 -3.28
C ALA A 31 6.65 9.57 -3.88
N ALA A 32 5.87 8.58 -4.30
CA ALA A 32 4.54 8.79 -4.87
C ALA A 32 3.58 9.47 -3.89
N ALA A 33 3.60 9.06 -2.61
CA ALA A 33 2.82 9.71 -1.55
C ALA A 33 3.17 11.19 -1.40
N LYS A 34 4.47 11.53 -1.39
CA LYS A 34 4.93 12.91 -1.28
C LYS A 34 4.54 13.74 -2.50
N GLU A 35 4.67 13.16 -3.70
CA GLU A 35 4.29 13.82 -4.95
C GLU A 35 2.79 14.17 -4.98
N VAL A 36 1.91 13.26 -4.56
CA VAL A 36 0.47 13.56 -4.55
C VAL A 36 0.09 14.56 -3.44
N LEU A 37 0.76 14.54 -2.29
CA LEU A 37 0.58 15.55 -1.24
C LEU A 37 1.01 16.94 -1.73
N GLU A 38 2.19 17.04 -2.32
CA GLU A 38 2.73 18.29 -2.86
C GLU A 38 1.84 18.87 -3.97
N THR A 39 1.46 18.04 -4.95
CA THR A 39 0.65 18.48 -6.09
C THR A 39 -0.80 18.83 -5.71
N SER A 40 -1.31 18.30 -4.59
CA SER A 40 -2.62 18.68 -4.04
C SER A 40 -2.56 19.87 -3.08
N GLY A 41 -1.36 20.35 -2.72
CA GLY A 41 -1.19 21.41 -1.72
C GLY A 41 -1.58 20.99 -0.30
N LEU A 42 -1.59 19.68 -0.01
CA LEU A 42 -1.95 19.10 1.28
C LEU A 42 -0.71 18.63 2.02
N SER A 43 -0.77 18.66 3.34
CA SER A 43 0.23 18.04 4.19
C SER A 43 -0.26 16.67 4.71
N ILE A 44 0.63 15.90 5.34
CA ILE A 44 0.25 14.61 5.92
C ILE A 44 -0.78 14.79 7.04
N GLU A 45 -0.79 15.95 7.71
CA GLU A 45 -1.73 16.29 8.77
C GLU A 45 -3.17 16.41 8.26
N ASP A 46 -3.36 16.85 7.01
CA ASP A 46 -4.67 16.97 6.35
C ASP A 46 -5.31 15.62 5.98
N ILE A 47 -4.51 14.55 5.98
CA ILE A 47 -4.96 13.21 5.65
C ILE A 47 -5.57 12.55 6.89
N GLN A 48 -6.82 12.15 6.81
CA GLN A 48 -7.49 11.44 7.89
C GLN A 48 -6.98 10.00 7.99
N CYS A 49 -6.85 9.30 6.86
CA CYS A 49 -6.48 7.90 6.83
C CYS A 49 -5.56 7.57 5.65
N ILE A 50 -4.56 6.73 5.89
CA ILE A 50 -3.65 6.19 4.87
C ILE A 50 -4.03 4.72 4.66
N ILE A 51 -4.37 4.36 3.43
CA ILE A 51 -4.68 2.99 3.00
C ILE A 51 -3.55 2.49 2.08
N PRO A 52 -2.53 1.83 2.64
CA PRO A 52 -1.45 1.26 1.83
C PRO A 52 -1.84 -0.12 1.28
N HIS A 53 -1.17 -0.53 0.20
CA HIS A 53 -1.10 -1.94 -0.19
C HIS A 53 -0.63 -2.77 1.02
N GLN A 54 -1.42 -3.79 1.39
CA GLN A 54 -1.14 -4.66 2.54
C GLN A 54 -0.08 -5.72 2.18
N ALA A 55 1.15 -5.28 1.89
CA ALA A 55 2.23 -6.18 1.47
C ALA A 55 2.94 -6.87 2.64
N ASN A 56 3.36 -6.06 3.61
CA ASN A 56 4.17 -6.47 4.76
C ASN A 56 4.14 -5.35 5.82
N GLN A 57 3.98 -5.71 7.09
CA GLN A 57 3.98 -4.77 8.21
C GLN A 57 5.20 -3.85 8.22
N ARG A 58 6.39 -4.38 7.91
CA ARG A 58 7.64 -3.60 7.87
C ARG A 58 7.62 -2.50 6.81
N ILE A 59 7.03 -2.78 5.64
CA ILE A 59 6.90 -1.79 4.56
C ILE A 59 5.92 -0.70 4.99
N ILE A 60 4.76 -1.10 5.51
CA ILE A 60 3.70 -0.21 5.97
C ILE A 60 4.24 0.75 7.05
N SER A 61 4.87 0.21 8.08
CA SER A 61 5.46 1.01 9.16
C SER A 61 6.57 1.94 8.68
N ALA A 62 7.43 1.49 7.75
CA ALA A 62 8.50 2.33 7.21
C ALA A 62 7.94 3.52 6.41
N ILE A 63 6.87 3.31 5.64
CA ILE A 63 6.23 4.39 4.88
C ILE A 63 5.55 5.37 5.83
N GLY A 64 4.75 4.89 6.78
CA GLY A 64 4.10 5.75 7.78
C GLY A 64 5.11 6.64 8.51
N SER A 65 6.23 6.07 8.96
CA SER A 65 7.31 6.83 9.59
C SER A 65 7.95 7.87 8.67
N ARG A 66 8.23 7.53 7.39
CA ARG A 66 8.85 8.46 6.43
C ARG A 66 7.92 9.60 5.98
N LEU A 67 6.60 9.38 6.07
CA LEU A 67 5.60 10.40 5.80
C LEU A 67 5.32 11.28 7.01
N GLY A 68 5.77 10.90 8.22
CA GLY A 68 5.41 11.60 9.45
C GLY A 68 3.97 11.33 9.89
N ALA A 69 3.40 10.19 9.50
CA ALA A 69 2.03 9.83 9.84
C ALA A 69 1.87 9.64 11.36
N ARG A 70 0.70 10.01 11.87
CA ARG A 70 0.30 9.73 13.27
C ARG A 70 0.14 8.22 13.47
N GLU A 71 0.28 7.77 14.72
CA GLU A 71 0.23 6.34 15.09
C GLU A 71 -1.06 5.64 14.62
N ASP A 72 -2.18 6.37 14.63
CA ASP A 72 -3.50 5.88 14.25
C ASP A 72 -3.89 6.23 12.81
N GLN A 73 -3.03 6.86 12.01
CA GLN A 73 -3.41 7.36 10.69
C GLN A 73 -3.37 6.28 9.61
N VAL A 74 -2.56 5.22 9.80
CA VAL A 74 -2.42 4.13 8.84
C VAL A 74 -3.41 3.01 9.17
N PHE A 75 -4.22 2.60 8.19
CA PHE A 75 -5.07 1.42 8.35
C PHE A 75 -4.33 0.14 7.96
N VAL A 76 -4.39 -0.84 8.84
CA VAL A 76 -3.74 -2.14 8.66
C VAL A 76 -4.73 -3.23 9.06
N ASN A 77 -4.90 -4.21 8.18
CA ASN A 77 -5.63 -5.45 8.44
C ASN A 77 -4.88 -6.69 7.93
N LEU A 78 -3.57 -6.53 7.74
CA LEU A 78 -2.66 -7.57 7.26
C LEU A 78 -2.70 -8.80 8.16
N GLU A 79 -2.93 -8.63 9.46
CA GLU A 79 -3.06 -9.70 10.45
C GLU A 79 -4.29 -10.60 10.21
N LYS A 80 -5.33 -10.08 9.54
CA LYS A 80 -6.54 -10.83 9.22
C LYS A 80 -6.46 -11.55 7.87
N TYR A 81 -5.94 -10.87 6.85
CA TYR A 81 -6.04 -11.34 5.46
C TYR A 81 -4.69 -11.64 4.78
N GLY A 82 -3.58 -11.20 5.37
CA GLY A 82 -2.29 -11.21 4.72
C GLY A 82 -2.27 -10.35 3.44
N ASN A 83 -1.35 -10.67 2.54
CA ASN A 83 -1.22 -9.96 1.26
C ASN A 83 -2.19 -10.53 0.22
N THR A 84 -3.28 -9.81 -0.04
CA THR A 84 -4.29 -10.14 -1.04
C THR A 84 -4.07 -9.45 -2.40
N SER A 85 -2.84 -9.04 -2.68
CA SER A 85 -2.44 -8.38 -3.93
C SER A 85 -3.31 -7.13 -4.22
N ALA A 86 -3.85 -7.01 -5.44
CA ALA A 86 -4.67 -5.87 -5.85
C ALA A 86 -5.91 -5.63 -4.96
N ALA A 87 -6.47 -6.68 -4.35
CA ALA A 87 -7.65 -6.54 -3.49
C ALA A 87 -7.34 -5.86 -2.14
N SER A 88 -6.09 -5.87 -1.70
CA SER A 88 -5.70 -5.42 -0.35
C SER A 88 -6.11 -3.99 -0.03
N VAL A 89 -5.99 -3.06 -0.99
CA VAL A 89 -6.38 -1.66 -0.80
C VAL A 89 -7.89 -1.54 -0.67
N ALA A 90 -8.66 -2.23 -1.52
CA ALA A 90 -10.12 -2.16 -1.49
C ALA A 90 -10.69 -2.78 -0.20
N VAL A 91 -10.17 -3.92 0.23
CA VAL A 91 -10.58 -4.57 1.49
C VAL A 91 -10.23 -3.69 2.70
N ALA A 92 -9.03 -3.10 2.72
CA ALA A 92 -8.62 -2.18 3.78
C ALA A 92 -9.48 -0.91 3.83
N LEU A 93 -9.81 -0.33 2.67
CA LEU A 93 -10.70 0.84 2.57
C LEU A 93 -12.10 0.52 3.10
N ASP A 94 -12.68 -0.61 2.68
CA ASP A 94 -14.01 -1.03 3.14
C ASP A 94 -14.05 -1.23 4.66
N GLU A 95 -13.07 -1.90 5.25
CA GLU A 95 -13.02 -2.07 6.71
C GLU A 95 -12.77 -0.74 7.46
N ALA A 96 -11.97 0.17 6.90
CA ALA A 96 -11.77 1.50 7.47
C ALA A 96 -13.08 2.32 7.53
N LEU A 97 -13.98 2.11 6.55
CA LEU A 97 -15.32 2.69 6.54
C LEU A 97 -16.23 2.04 7.57
N GLN A 98 -16.28 0.70 7.60
CA GLN A 98 -17.12 -0.04 8.55
C GLN A 98 -16.75 0.24 10.02
N THR A 99 -15.47 0.51 10.30
CA THR A 99 -14.97 0.85 11.63
C THR A 99 -15.17 2.33 12.00
N GLY A 100 -15.68 3.16 11.07
CA GLY A 100 -15.91 4.58 11.30
C GLY A 100 -14.64 5.44 11.34
N LYS A 101 -13.50 4.88 10.91
CA LYS A 101 -12.21 5.59 10.82
C LYS A 101 -12.21 6.65 9.72
N ILE A 102 -13.02 6.42 8.69
CA ILE A 102 -13.26 7.30 7.56
C ILE A 102 -14.74 7.69 7.54
N LYS A 103 -15.01 8.97 7.28
CA LYS A 103 -16.34 9.58 7.14
C LYS A 103 -16.37 10.43 5.87
N ARG A 104 -17.57 10.83 5.45
CA ARG A 104 -17.75 11.75 4.32
C ARG A 104 -17.06 13.10 4.60
N GLY A 105 -16.33 13.60 3.63
CA GLY A 105 -15.47 14.80 3.69
C GLY A 105 -14.04 14.50 4.12
N ASP A 106 -13.72 13.29 4.58
CA ASP A 106 -12.37 12.94 4.99
C ASP A 106 -11.47 12.72 3.78
N LYS A 107 -10.23 13.22 3.86
CA LYS A 107 -9.20 12.99 2.84
C LYS A 107 -8.44 11.71 3.14
N ILE A 108 -8.32 10.84 2.15
CA ILE A 108 -7.67 9.54 2.27
C ILE A 108 -6.51 9.47 1.29
N LEU A 109 -5.34 9.06 1.78
CA LEU A 109 -4.19 8.75 0.95
C LEU A 109 -4.16 7.24 0.66
N ILE A 110 -4.34 6.87 -0.60
CA ILE A 110 -4.18 5.50 -1.07
C ILE A 110 -2.82 5.36 -1.74
N ILE A 111 -2.05 4.32 -1.39
CA ILE A 111 -0.74 4.05 -1.98
C ILE A 111 -0.53 2.56 -2.23
N ALA A 112 0.05 2.21 -3.37
CA ALA A 112 0.30 0.83 -3.75
C ALA A 112 1.61 0.64 -4.52
N PHE A 113 2.11 -0.59 -4.46
CA PHE A 113 3.30 -1.06 -5.17
C PHE A 113 3.13 -2.53 -5.54
N GLY A 114 3.60 -2.95 -6.71
CA GLY A 114 3.49 -4.32 -7.17
C GLY A 114 4.49 -4.69 -8.27
N ALA A 115 4.33 -5.91 -8.79
CA ALA A 115 5.17 -6.45 -9.86
C ALA A 115 5.11 -5.56 -11.12
N GLY A 116 6.25 -5.42 -11.81
CA GLY A 116 6.41 -4.53 -12.96
C GLY A 116 7.83 -3.94 -13.11
N LEU A 117 8.39 -3.19 -12.16
CA LEU A 117 7.75 -2.67 -10.95
C LEU A 117 6.73 -1.57 -11.30
N THR A 118 5.62 -1.55 -10.57
CA THR A 118 4.56 -0.55 -10.69
C THR A 118 4.23 0.01 -9.31
N TRP A 119 3.90 1.29 -9.25
CA TRP A 119 3.46 1.95 -8.02
C TRP A 119 2.58 3.14 -8.35
N GLY A 120 1.83 3.60 -7.36
CA GLY A 120 0.97 4.76 -7.50
C GLY A 120 0.47 5.24 -6.15
N ALA A 121 0.11 6.51 -6.11
CA ALA A 121 -0.53 7.16 -4.99
C ALA A 121 -1.70 8.00 -5.50
N THR A 122 -2.75 8.13 -4.69
CA THR A 122 -3.85 9.05 -4.96
C THR A 122 -4.40 9.58 -3.65
N ILE A 123 -4.92 10.80 -3.67
CA ILE A 123 -5.70 11.36 -2.58
C ILE A 123 -7.14 11.48 -3.08
N LEU A 124 -8.08 10.99 -2.28
CA LEU A 124 -9.51 11.15 -2.53
C LEU A 124 -10.20 11.78 -1.31
N GLU A 125 -11.23 12.56 -1.56
CA GLU A 125 -12.19 12.98 -0.54
C GLU A 125 -13.36 11.99 -0.59
N TRP A 126 -13.67 11.36 0.55
CA TRP A 126 -14.75 10.36 0.66
C TRP A 126 -16.14 11.00 0.76
#